data_AF-A0A7S4VLK7-F1
#
_entry.id   AF-A0A7S4VLK7-F1
#
_cell.length_a   1.000
_cell.length_b   1.000
_cell.length_c   1.000
_cell.angle_alpha   90.00
_cell.angle_beta   90.00
_cell.angle_gamma   90.00
#
_symmetry.space_group_name_H-M   'P 1'
#
loop_
_entity.id
_entity.type
_entity.pdbx_description
1 polymer ?
#
loop_
_entity_poly.entity_id
_entity_poly.type
_entity_poly.pdbx_seq_one_letter_code
_entity_poly.pdbx_strand_id
1 'polypeptide(L)'
;ARDRRGLPALLSAAAARARDPRLLALAASARLDPLARVRQAIADLLSALAKEKEEEVREKDSCVQRSHQNELSLERYRREKADVTSKAEALKASISELDDAVRSLSSEIAELQLQIKRRGEDRELENRDFQSTLADQRETQRLLHKALAVLRRVYEQKEVVAGAGSAQAVLAQGTRAAPEPPPPGFGEYGEGRTTGGVLALLEKIIRDAGAMEKQVVGDEQSAQKEYEAFVQDTNRAIQSKQQGIVHKSNAKSQAEQELVSAEDDIRSATAELDTLSNTAGAIKLDCDFLIKNFEIRQEARDQEMEALEQARAILAGMRLEA
;
A
#
# COMPACT_ATOMS: atom_id res chain seq x y z
N ALA A 1 -46.74 76.04 39.48
CA ALA A 1 -45.60 75.99 40.44
C ALA A 1 -45.31 74.59 41.01
N ARG A 2 -46.31 73.71 41.21
CA ARG A 2 -46.10 72.31 41.69
C ARG A 2 -45.32 71.43 40.70
N ASP A 3 -45.54 71.58 39.39
CA ASP A 3 -44.91 70.71 38.37
C ASP A 3 -43.41 70.98 38.15
N ARG A 4 -42.93 72.20 38.43
CA ARG A 4 -41.50 72.55 38.31
C ARG A 4 -40.60 71.83 39.33
N ARG A 5 -41.15 71.30 40.43
CA ARG A 5 -40.39 70.55 41.46
C ARG A 5 -40.38 69.05 41.23
N GLY A 6 -41.37 68.49 40.52
CA GLY A 6 -41.48 67.04 40.27
C GLY A 6 -40.53 66.54 39.19
N LEU A 7 -40.33 67.31 38.11
CA LEU A 7 -39.47 66.93 36.98
C LEU A 7 -38.01 66.65 37.38
N PRO A 8 -37.32 67.51 38.16
CA PRO A 8 -35.96 67.19 38.63
C PRO A 8 -35.90 65.96 39.53
N ALA A 9 -36.96 65.70 40.33
CA ALA A 9 -37.01 64.53 41.21
C ALA A 9 -37.18 63.22 40.41
N LEU A 10 -38.04 63.22 39.39
CA LEU A 10 -38.22 62.10 38.47
C LEU A 10 -36.93 61.78 37.72
N LEU A 11 -36.28 62.78 37.13
CA LEU A 11 -35.01 62.61 36.44
C LEU A 11 -33.89 62.15 37.39
N SER A 12 -33.84 62.66 38.63
CA SER A 12 -32.85 62.19 39.63
C SER A 12 -33.10 60.74 40.05
N ALA A 13 -34.36 60.34 40.21
CA ALA A 13 -34.72 58.98 40.57
C ALA A 13 -34.41 58.00 39.43
N ALA A 14 -34.70 58.38 38.18
CA ALA A 14 -34.33 57.62 36.99
C ALA A 14 -32.81 57.48 36.87
N ALA A 15 -32.06 58.56 37.10
CA ALA A 15 -30.61 58.53 37.08
C ALA A 15 -30.01 57.63 38.19
N ALA A 16 -30.61 57.60 39.38
CA ALA A 16 -30.17 56.72 40.47
C ALA A 16 -30.42 55.23 40.15
N ARG A 17 -31.53 54.92 39.46
CA ARG A 17 -31.87 53.55 39.05
C ARG A 17 -30.98 53.07 37.90
N ALA A 18 -30.85 53.89 36.86
CA ALA A 18 -30.11 53.53 35.65
C ALA A 18 -28.59 53.76 35.77
N ARG A 19 -28.15 54.51 36.79
CA ARG A 19 -26.75 54.94 37.01
C ARG A 19 -26.18 55.77 35.85
N ASP A 20 -27.04 56.47 35.10
CA ASP A 20 -26.62 57.34 34.00
C ASP A 20 -26.34 58.78 34.48
N PRO A 21 -25.08 59.27 34.42
CA PRO A 21 -24.74 60.65 34.77
C PRO A 21 -25.39 61.69 33.86
N ARG A 22 -25.78 61.32 32.62
CA ARG A 22 -26.49 62.22 31.69
C ARG A 22 -27.86 62.60 32.22
N LEU A 23 -28.57 61.66 32.85
CA LEU A 23 -29.87 61.91 33.50
C LEU A 23 -29.72 62.81 34.75
N LEU A 24 -28.62 62.67 35.51
CA LEU A 24 -28.32 63.58 36.63
C LEU A 24 -28.05 65.00 36.13
N ALA A 25 -27.25 65.15 35.07
CA ALA A 25 -26.98 66.45 34.45
C ALA A 25 -28.28 67.10 33.94
N LEU A 26 -29.16 66.30 33.33
CA LEU A 26 -30.46 66.76 32.88
C LEU A 26 -31.37 67.17 34.06
N ALA A 27 -31.35 66.44 35.18
CA ALA A 27 -32.07 66.81 36.39
C ALA A 27 -31.61 68.16 36.97
N ALA A 28 -30.30 68.47 36.88
CA ALA A 28 -29.77 69.78 37.26
C ALA A 28 -30.21 70.88 36.28
N SER A 29 -30.14 70.63 34.97
CA SER A 29 -30.61 71.57 33.94
C SER A 29 -32.10 71.90 34.11
N ALA A 30 -32.93 70.93 34.49
CA ALA A 30 -34.35 71.11 34.74
C ALA A 30 -34.67 72.10 35.88
N ARG A 31 -33.70 72.39 36.77
CA ARG A 31 -33.83 73.38 37.85
C ARG A 31 -33.39 74.79 37.45
N LEU A 32 -32.41 74.90 36.55
CA LEU A 32 -31.65 76.13 36.30
C LEU A 32 -31.90 76.72 34.91
N ASP A 33 -32.21 75.89 33.92
CA ASP A 33 -32.27 76.30 32.52
C ASP A 33 -33.69 76.63 32.03
N PRO A 34 -33.81 77.41 30.93
CA PRO A 34 -35.07 77.60 30.23
C PRO A 34 -35.69 76.26 29.81
N LEU A 35 -37.00 76.09 30.04
CA LEU A 35 -37.72 74.84 29.76
C LEU A 35 -37.60 74.38 28.29
N ALA A 36 -37.43 75.33 27.35
CA ALA A 36 -37.18 75.01 25.94
C ALA A 36 -35.87 74.24 25.73
N ARG A 37 -34.79 74.60 26.44
CA ARG A 37 -33.50 73.89 26.39
C ARG A 37 -33.62 72.50 27.01
N VAL A 38 -34.34 72.38 28.14
CA VAL A 38 -34.57 71.09 28.80
C VAL A 38 -35.37 70.14 27.92
N ARG A 39 -36.41 70.64 27.21
CA ARG A 39 -37.16 69.84 26.22
C ARG A 39 -36.27 69.36 25.08
N GLN A 40 -35.41 70.23 24.55
CA GLN A 40 -34.49 69.85 23.49
C GLN A 40 -33.50 68.79 23.98
N ALA A 41 -32.90 68.98 25.16
CA ALA A 41 -31.97 68.02 25.75
C ALA A 41 -32.61 66.65 26.01
N ILE A 42 -33.89 66.60 26.44
CA ILE A 42 -34.65 65.34 26.56
C ILE A 42 -34.86 64.68 25.20
N ALA A 43 -35.25 65.45 24.18
CA ALA A 43 -35.46 64.92 22.83
C ALA A 43 -34.15 64.38 22.22
N ASP A 44 -33.04 65.10 22.41
CA ASP A 44 -31.71 64.71 21.95
C ASP A 44 -31.25 63.44 22.66
N LEU A 45 -31.45 63.34 23.98
CA LEU A 45 -31.08 62.16 24.76
C LEU A 45 -31.93 60.94 24.41
N LEU A 46 -33.25 61.10 24.19
CA LEU A 46 -34.11 60.04 23.68
C LEU A 46 -33.64 59.53 22.31
N SER A 47 -33.27 60.45 21.41
CA SER A 47 -32.75 60.08 20.09
C SER A 47 -31.40 59.37 20.20
N ALA A 48 -30.52 59.83 21.09
CA ALA A 48 -29.22 59.19 21.33
C ALA A 48 -29.39 57.77 21.90
N LEU A 49 -30.23 57.59 22.93
CA LEU A 49 -30.51 56.29 23.52
C LEU A 49 -31.12 55.31 22.52
N ALA A 50 -32.07 55.77 21.69
CA ALA A 50 -32.65 54.94 20.64
C ALA A 50 -31.59 54.45 19.62
N LYS A 51 -30.66 55.34 19.23
CA LYS A 51 -29.53 54.97 18.36
C LYS A 51 -28.57 54.00 19.04
N GLU A 52 -28.17 54.27 20.29
CA GLU A 52 -27.30 53.39 21.07
C GLU A 52 -27.90 51.98 21.22
N LYS A 53 -29.22 51.87 21.41
CA LYS A 53 -29.91 50.57 21.45
C LYS A 53 -29.81 49.82 20.12
N GLU A 54 -30.07 50.51 19.01
CA GLU A 54 -30.02 49.91 17.67
C GLU A 54 -28.59 49.49 17.30
N GLU A 55 -27.60 50.32 17.57
CA GLU A 55 -26.18 50.02 17.34
C GLU A 55 -25.72 48.82 18.16
N GLU A 56 -26.14 48.73 19.42
CA GLU A 56 -25.80 47.59 20.28
C GLU A 56 -26.45 46.29 19.80
N VAL A 57 -27.70 46.32 19.31
CA VAL A 57 -28.35 45.15 18.69
C VAL A 57 -27.53 44.69 17.49
N ARG A 58 -27.14 45.61 16.61
CA ARG A 58 -26.31 45.30 15.43
C ARG A 58 -24.95 44.74 15.83
N GLU A 59 -24.32 45.28 16.87
CA GLU A 59 -23.04 44.79 17.38
C GLU A 59 -23.16 43.38 17.96
N LYS A 60 -24.23 43.12 18.73
CA LYS A 60 -24.53 41.79 19.27
C LYS A 60 -24.76 40.77 18.14
N ASP A 61 -25.56 41.13 17.14
CA ASP A 61 -25.84 40.25 16.01
C ASP A 61 -24.56 39.93 15.22
N SER A 62 -23.70 40.94 15.00
CA SER A 62 -22.38 40.76 14.40
C SER A 62 -21.48 39.82 15.22
N CYS A 63 -21.46 39.98 16.55
CA CYS A 63 -20.73 39.10 17.46
C CYS A 63 -21.21 37.64 17.37
N VAL A 64 -22.53 37.40 17.39
CA VAL A 64 -23.12 36.06 17.24
C VAL A 64 -22.77 35.46 15.88
N GLN A 65 -22.89 36.24 14.81
CA GLN A 65 -22.58 35.79 13.46
C GLN A 65 -21.10 35.41 13.31
N ARG A 66 -20.17 36.25 13.78
CA ARG A 66 -18.73 35.97 13.77
C ARG A 66 -18.40 34.69 14.54
N SER A 67 -18.97 34.52 15.74
CA SER A 67 -18.78 33.32 16.56
C SER A 67 -19.25 32.07 15.82
N HIS A 68 -20.45 32.13 15.23
CA HIS A 68 -21.03 31.01 14.50
C HIS A 68 -20.21 30.64 13.25
N GLN A 69 -19.79 31.63 12.46
CA GLN A 69 -18.94 31.41 11.29
C GLN A 69 -17.60 30.76 11.64
N ASN A 70 -16.99 31.19 12.75
CA ASN A 70 -15.74 30.62 13.24
C ASN A 70 -15.94 29.18 13.71
N GLU A 71 -17.03 28.89 14.44
CA GLU A 71 -17.37 27.53 14.89
C GLU A 71 -17.63 26.58 13.71
N LEU A 72 -18.39 27.02 12.71
CA LEU A 72 -18.59 26.24 11.48
C LEU A 72 -17.26 25.93 10.77
N SER A 73 -16.37 26.90 10.71
CA SER A 73 -15.04 26.74 10.09
C SER A 73 -14.17 25.76 10.89
N LEU A 74 -14.19 25.85 12.23
CA LEU A 74 -13.49 24.91 13.10
C LEU A 74 -13.97 23.47 12.88
N GLU A 75 -15.28 23.25 12.87
CA GLU A 75 -15.84 21.91 12.65
C GLU A 75 -15.53 21.37 11.24
N ARG A 76 -15.56 22.23 10.23
CA ARG A 76 -15.17 21.86 8.87
C ARG A 76 -13.71 21.38 8.82
N TYR A 77 -12.76 22.19 9.31
CA TYR A 77 -11.34 21.83 9.26
C TYR A 77 -10.99 20.65 10.18
N ARG A 78 -11.74 20.44 11.27
CA ARG A 78 -11.61 19.23 12.12
C ARG A 78 -11.97 17.97 11.34
N ARG A 79 -13.09 17.99 10.61
CA ARG A 79 -13.52 16.86 9.76
C ARG A 79 -12.54 16.63 8.62
N GLU A 80 -12.16 17.69 7.91
CA GLU A 80 -11.19 17.62 6.83
C GLU A 80 -9.86 17.01 7.28
N LYS A 81 -9.31 17.47 8.41
CA LYS A 81 -8.11 16.89 9.01
C LYS A 81 -8.30 15.41 9.36
N ALA A 82 -9.44 15.02 9.94
CA ALA A 82 -9.71 13.63 10.31
C ALA A 82 -9.80 12.70 9.08
N ASP A 83 -10.49 13.14 8.04
CA ASP A 83 -10.65 12.40 6.78
C ASP A 83 -9.30 12.22 6.09
N VAL A 84 -8.52 13.29 5.95
CA VAL A 84 -7.18 13.23 5.32
C VAL A 84 -6.21 12.41 6.17
N THR A 85 -6.29 12.47 7.50
CA THR A 85 -5.47 11.62 8.38
C THR A 85 -5.78 10.15 8.15
N SER A 86 -7.06 9.79 8.02
CA SER A 86 -7.48 8.42 7.74
C SER A 86 -7.00 7.96 6.35
N LYS A 87 -7.04 8.84 5.34
CA LYS A 87 -6.45 8.58 4.01
C LYS A 87 -4.94 8.34 4.10
N ALA A 88 -4.21 9.17 4.86
CA ALA A 88 -2.77 9.03 5.04
C ALA A 88 -2.39 7.69 5.67
N GLU A 89 -3.12 7.24 6.70
CA GLU A 89 -2.88 5.93 7.32
C GLU A 89 -3.17 4.76 6.36
N ALA A 90 -4.24 4.85 5.56
CA ALA A 90 -4.52 3.86 4.52
C ALA A 90 -3.41 3.80 3.45
N LEU A 91 -2.89 4.97 3.02
CA LEU A 91 -1.77 5.05 2.08
C LEU A 91 -0.49 4.43 2.66
N LYS A 92 -0.16 4.69 3.92
CA LYS A 92 0.99 4.07 4.60
C LYS A 92 0.88 2.55 4.63
N ALA A 93 -0.30 2.01 4.94
CA ALA A 93 -0.54 0.58 4.90
C ALA A 93 -0.33 0.00 3.48
N SER A 94 -0.90 0.65 2.47
CA SER A 94 -0.74 0.24 1.06
C SER A 94 0.72 0.27 0.59
N ILE A 95 1.48 1.29 0.98
CA ILE A 95 2.91 1.40 0.69
C ILE A 95 3.68 0.22 1.30
N SER A 96 3.36 -0.15 2.55
CA SER A 96 3.99 -1.30 3.21
C SER A 96 3.68 -2.61 2.48
N GLU A 97 2.41 -2.86 2.16
CA GLU A 97 1.99 -4.07 1.43
C GLU A 97 2.64 -4.17 0.04
N LEU A 98 2.77 -3.04 -0.67
CA LEU A 98 3.43 -2.98 -1.97
C LEU A 98 4.93 -3.24 -1.84
N ASP A 99 5.59 -2.71 -0.81
CA ASP A 99 7.01 -2.97 -0.54
C ASP A 99 7.26 -4.46 -0.26
N ASP A 100 6.45 -5.07 0.59
CA ASP A 100 6.54 -6.50 0.91
C ASP A 100 6.30 -7.37 -0.33
N ALA A 101 5.32 -7.02 -1.16
CA ALA A 101 5.07 -7.72 -2.42
C ALA A 101 6.25 -7.60 -3.41
N VAL A 102 6.91 -6.43 -3.49
CA VAL A 102 8.11 -6.25 -4.32
C VAL A 102 9.27 -7.09 -3.80
N ARG A 103 9.47 -7.15 -2.48
CA ARG A 103 10.51 -8.01 -1.86
C ARG A 103 10.26 -9.49 -2.12
N SER A 104 9.01 -9.93 -1.95
CA SER A 104 8.59 -11.31 -2.21
C SER A 104 8.85 -11.70 -3.67
N LEU A 105 8.41 -10.88 -4.64
CA LEU A 105 8.65 -11.14 -6.07
C LEU A 105 10.14 -11.18 -6.41
N SER A 106 10.94 -10.32 -5.78
CA SER A 106 12.39 -10.28 -5.99
C SER A 106 13.06 -11.56 -5.48
N SER A 107 12.64 -12.06 -4.32
CA SER A 107 13.11 -13.32 -3.74
C SER A 107 12.72 -14.52 -4.64
N GLU A 108 11.49 -14.55 -5.13
CA GLU A 108 11.02 -15.59 -6.03
C GLU A 108 11.80 -15.62 -7.36
N ILE A 109 12.14 -14.45 -7.92
CA ILE A 109 13.00 -14.37 -9.11
C ILE A 109 14.39 -14.96 -8.82
N ALA A 110 14.98 -14.62 -7.68
CA ALA A 110 16.30 -15.13 -7.30
C ALA A 110 16.30 -16.66 -7.16
N GLU A 111 15.25 -17.22 -6.56
CA GLU A 111 15.08 -18.68 -6.44
C GLU A 111 14.91 -19.34 -7.81
N LEU A 112 14.07 -18.79 -8.70
CA LEU A 112 13.91 -19.31 -10.06
C LEU A 112 15.21 -19.27 -10.86
N GLN A 113 16.00 -18.20 -10.72
CA GLN A 113 17.33 -18.10 -11.35
C GLN A 113 18.30 -19.15 -10.80
N LEU A 114 18.26 -19.42 -9.49
CA LEU A 114 19.06 -20.47 -8.87
C LEU A 114 18.67 -21.86 -9.38
N GLN A 115 17.37 -22.12 -9.54
CA GLN A 115 16.87 -23.38 -10.09
C GLN A 115 17.30 -23.62 -11.54
N ILE A 116 17.30 -22.57 -12.38
CA ILE A 116 17.86 -22.64 -13.74
C ILE A 116 19.33 -23.05 -13.71
N LYS A 117 20.14 -22.43 -12.84
CA LYS A 117 21.57 -22.73 -12.73
C LYS A 117 21.82 -24.18 -12.33
N ARG A 118 21.20 -24.62 -11.22
CA ARG A 118 21.35 -25.99 -10.71
C ARG A 118 20.93 -27.04 -11.75
N ARG A 119 19.76 -26.86 -12.36
CA ARG A 119 19.31 -27.78 -13.42
C ARG A 119 20.20 -27.74 -14.67
N GLY A 120 20.83 -26.61 -14.97
CA GLY A 120 21.82 -26.51 -16.03
C GLY A 120 23.10 -27.30 -15.73
N GLU A 121 23.59 -27.22 -14.50
CA GLU A 121 24.73 -28.02 -14.02
C GLU A 121 24.42 -29.52 -14.05
N ASP A 122 23.24 -29.91 -13.58
CA ASP A 122 22.77 -31.31 -13.65
C ASP A 122 22.71 -31.80 -15.10
N ARG A 123 22.19 -30.97 -16.02
CA ARG A 123 22.13 -31.32 -17.45
C ARG A 123 23.49 -31.48 -18.10
N GLU A 124 24.46 -30.66 -17.72
CA GLU A 124 25.84 -30.80 -18.21
C GLU A 124 26.43 -32.16 -17.79
N LEU A 125 26.21 -32.56 -16.54
CA LEU A 125 26.67 -33.85 -16.02
C LEU A 125 25.97 -35.02 -16.70
N GLU A 126 24.65 -34.99 -16.79
CA GLU A 126 23.87 -36.07 -17.41
C GLU A 126 24.17 -36.22 -18.91
N ASN A 127 24.33 -35.12 -19.66
CA ASN A 127 24.73 -35.18 -21.07
C ASN A 127 26.14 -35.77 -21.24
N ARG A 128 27.07 -35.44 -20.33
CA ARG A 128 28.41 -36.05 -20.34
C ARG A 128 28.35 -37.56 -20.13
N ASP A 129 27.54 -38.01 -19.16
CA ASP A 129 27.36 -39.44 -18.86
C ASP A 129 26.63 -40.17 -20.01
N PHE A 130 25.67 -39.50 -20.65
CA PHE A 130 25.03 -39.97 -21.89
C PHE A 130 26.06 -40.19 -23.00
N GLN A 131 26.94 -39.21 -23.26
CA GLN A 131 27.96 -39.32 -24.30
C GLN A 131 28.92 -40.49 -24.06
N SER A 132 29.36 -40.68 -22.80
CA SER A 132 30.21 -41.81 -22.42
C SER A 132 29.47 -43.14 -22.66
N THR A 133 28.24 -43.25 -22.15
CA THR A 133 27.44 -44.46 -22.28
C THR A 133 27.17 -44.81 -23.75
N LEU A 134 26.85 -43.81 -24.57
CA LEU A 134 26.62 -43.99 -26.01
C LEU A 134 27.87 -44.48 -26.73
N ALA A 135 29.04 -43.91 -26.40
CA ALA A 135 30.32 -44.35 -26.97
C ALA A 135 30.65 -45.80 -26.58
N ASP A 136 30.47 -46.16 -25.30
CA ASP A 136 30.72 -47.50 -24.79
C ASP A 136 29.79 -48.54 -25.42
N GLN A 137 28.50 -48.22 -25.59
CA GLN A 137 27.54 -49.11 -26.25
C GLN A 137 27.89 -49.34 -27.72
N ARG A 138 28.26 -48.29 -28.45
CA ARG A 138 28.68 -48.39 -29.86
C ARG A 138 29.94 -49.21 -30.02
N GLU A 139 30.93 -48.99 -29.16
CA GLU A 139 32.17 -49.77 -29.18
C GLU A 139 31.92 -51.23 -28.79
N THR A 140 31.07 -51.48 -27.80
CA THR A 140 30.64 -52.84 -27.41
C THR A 140 29.96 -53.56 -28.57
N GLN A 141 28.98 -52.93 -29.23
CA GLN A 141 28.34 -53.50 -30.42
C GLN A 141 29.37 -53.82 -31.51
N ARG A 142 30.33 -52.91 -31.77
CA ARG A 142 31.40 -53.11 -32.76
C ARG A 142 32.29 -54.31 -32.41
N LEU A 143 32.71 -54.45 -31.16
CA LEU A 143 33.51 -55.59 -30.69
C LEU A 143 32.72 -56.89 -30.78
N LEU A 144 31.46 -56.90 -30.36
CA LEU A 144 30.60 -58.08 -30.42
C LEU A 144 30.36 -58.54 -31.86
N HIS A 145 30.16 -57.61 -32.80
CA HIS A 145 30.05 -57.91 -34.23
C HIS A 145 31.33 -58.55 -34.78
N LYS A 146 32.51 -58.05 -34.39
CA LYS A 146 33.80 -58.65 -34.78
C LYS A 146 33.96 -60.06 -34.20
N ALA A 147 33.65 -60.24 -32.92
CA ALA A 147 33.71 -61.54 -32.26
C ALA A 147 32.77 -62.56 -32.92
N LEU A 148 31.53 -62.15 -33.20
CA LEU A 148 30.56 -62.96 -33.93
C LEU A 148 31.10 -63.38 -35.31
N ALA A 149 31.71 -62.46 -36.06
CA ALA A 149 32.26 -62.75 -37.38
C ALA A 149 33.42 -63.75 -37.34
N VAL A 150 34.32 -63.63 -36.35
CA VAL A 150 35.43 -64.59 -36.14
C VAL A 150 34.88 -65.96 -35.75
N LEU A 151 33.95 -66.02 -34.79
CA LEU A 151 33.38 -67.28 -34.32
C LEU A 151 32.60 -68.00 -35.44
N ARG A 152 31.78 -67.27 -36.22
CA ARG A 152 31.07 -67.85 -37.38
C ARG A 152 32.04 -68.52 -38.35
N ARG A 153 33.15 -67.88 -38.73
CA ARG A 153 34.17 -68.48 -39.62
C ARG A 153 34.75 -69.79 -39.07
N VAL A 154 35.01 -69.86 -37.76
CA VAL A 154 35.57 -71.06 -37.11
C VAL A 154 34.54 -72.20 -37.08
N TYR A 155 33.27 -71.90 -36.79
CA TYR A 155 32.20 -72.91 -36.76
C TYR A 155 31.80 -73.38 -38.16
N GLU A 156 31.75 -72.49 -39.15
CA GLU A 156 31.53 -72.84 -40.56
C GLU A 156 32.67 -73.71 -41.12
N GLN A 157 33.93 -73.43 -40.78
CA GLN A 157 35.07 -74.29 -41.15
C GLN A 157 34.99 -75.69 -40.53
N LYS A 158 34.49 -75.83 -39.29
CA LYS A 158 34.34 -77.15 -38.65
C LYS A 158 33.17 -77.96 -39.22
N GLU A 159 32.04 -77.34 -39.60
CA GLU A 159 30.93 -78.05 -40.23
C GLU A 159 31.27 -78.57 -41.63
N VAL A 160 32.06 -77.83 -42.41
CA VAL A 160 32.57 -78.30 -43.71
C VAL A 160 33.48 -79.54 -43.56
N VAL A 161 34.21 -79.66 -42.45
CA VAL A 161 35.07 -80.81 -42.15
C VAL A 161 34.28 -82.00 -41.58
N ALA A 162 33.11 -81.78 -40.97
CA ALA A 162 32.26 -82.84 -40.42
C ALA A 162 31.26 -83.44 -41.44
N GLY A 163 30.89 -82.68 -42.49
CA GLY A 163 30.02 -83.16 -43.58
C GLY A 163 30.75 -83.97 -44.67
N ALA A 164 32.09 -83.94 -44.69
CA ALA A 164 32.92 -84.77 -45.54
C ALA A 164 33.38 -86.00 -44.74
N GLY A 165 32.72 -87.13 -44.95
CA GLY A 165 33.11 -88.38 -44.33
C GLY A 165 34.56 -88.77 -44.63
N SER A 166 35.28 -89.12 -43.56
CA SER A 166 36.47 -89.98 -43.46
C SER A 166 37.88 -89.37 -43.44
N ALA A 167 38.58 -89.77 -42.36
CA ALA A 167 39.99 -90.15 -42.23
C ALA A 167 41.06 -89.09 -41.85
N GLN A 168 41.55 -89.25 -40.61
CA GLN A 168 42.96 -89.24 -40.17
C GLN A 168 43.88 -88.05 -40.48
N ALA A 169 44.18 -87.32 -39.39
CA ALA A 169 45.49 -87.06 -38.78
C ALA A 169 46.75 -86.78 -39.65
N VAL A 170 47.60 -85.93 -39.05
CA VAL A 170 49.05 -85.67 -39.28
C VAL A 170 49.30 -84.48 -40.22
N LEU A 171 49.86 -83.36 -39.74
CA LEU A 171 51.29 -83.22 -39.43
C LEU A 171 51.60 -82.30 -38.24
N ALA A 172 52.44 -82.84 -37.36
CA ALA A 172 53.17 -82.15 -36.30
C ALA A 172 54.60 -81.75 -36.75
N GLN A 173 55.17 -80.70 -36.15
CA GLN A 173 56.57 -80.49 -35.70
C GLN A 173 56.87 -78.98 -35.61
N GLY A 174 57.48 -78.36 -34.58
CA GLY A 174 58.06 -78.71 -33.27
C GLY A 174 58.06 -77.42 -32.41
N THR A 175 58.37 -77.32 -31.12
CA THR A 175 59.26 -78.03 -30.19
C THR A 175 58.69 -77.95 -28.75
N ARG A 176 59.09 -78.89 -27.91
CA ARG A 176 58.56 -79.22 -26.56
C ARG A 176 58.68 -78.11 -25.49
N ALA A 177 57.64 -77.96 -24.68
CA ALA A 177 57.70 -77.91 -23.22
C ALA A 177 56.44 -78.61 -22.65
N ALA A 178 56.59 -79.42 -21.61
CA ALA A 178 55.54 -80.28 -21.07
C ALA A 178 54.37 -79.48 -20.45
N PRO A 179 53.10 -79.94 -20.56
CA PRO A 179 51.99 -79.29 -19.89
C PRO A 179 51.91 -79.72 -18.42
N GLU A 180 51.76 -78.76 -17.51
CA GLU A 180 51.36 -79.01 -16.13
C GLU A 180 49.94 -79.62 -16.09
N PRO A 181 49.65 -80.54 -15.14
CA PRO A 181 48.32 -81.12 -15.03
C PRO A 181 47.29 -80.07 -14.57
N PRO A 182 46.07 -80.07 -15.15
CA PRO A 182 45.02 -79.14 -14.77
C PRO A 182 44.55 -79.38 -13.32
N PRO A 183 44.15 -78.31 -12.60
CA PRO A 183 43.66 -78.42 -11.23
C PRO A 183 42.39 -79.28 -11.15
N PRO A 184 42.25 -80.11 -10.10
CA PRO A 184 41.14 -81.05 -9.97
C PRO A 184 39.82 -80.30 -9.73
N GLY A 185 38.85 -80.46 -10.65
CA GLY A 185 37.50 -79.90 -10.51
C GLY A 185 36.74 -79.66 -11.82
N PHE A 186 37.43 -79.61 -12.97
CA PHE A 186 36.76 -79.52 -14.28
C PHE A 186 36.65 -80.92 -14.90
N GLY A 187 35.44 -81.48 -14.91
CA GLY A 187 35.11 -82.70 -15.65
C GLY A 187 35.20 -82.51 -17.17
N GLU A 188 35.30 -83.62 -17.89
CA GLU A 188 35.32 -83.67 -19.36
C GLU A 188 34.19 -82.83 -19.98
N TYR A 189 34.59 -81.89 -20.83
CA TYR A 189 33.68 -81.11 -21.65
C TYR A 189 33.12 -82.03 -22.73
N GLY A 190 31.87 -82.46 -22.57
CA GLY A 190 31.18 -83.32 -23.54
C GLY A 190 31.12 -82.66 -24.92
N GLU A 191 31.90 -83.18 -25.86
CA GLU A 191 31.80 -82.89 -27.29
C GLU A 191 30.43 -83.37 -27.79
N GLY A 192 29.53 -82.44 -28.16
CA GLY A 192 28.40 -82.82 -29.02
C GLY A 192 27.07 -82.08 -28.86
N ARG A 193 26.83 -81.27 -27.82
CA ARG A 193 25.56 -80.51 -27.70
C ARG A 193 25.82 -79.14 -27.07
N THR A 194 25.88 -78.07 -27.88
CA THR A 194 25.63 -76.63 -27.56
C THR A 194 26.29 -75.61 -28.51
N THR A 195 26.84 -75.99 -29.68
CA THR A 195 27.56 -75.07 -30.59
C THR A 195 26.71 -73.90 -31.12
N GLY A 196 25.39 -74.06 -31.28
CA GLY A 196 24.49 -72.96 -31.66
C GLY A 196 24.15 -71.96 -30.53
N GLY A 197 24.39 -72.32 -29.26
CA GLY A 197 23.97 -71.51 -28.11
C GLY A 197 24.79 -70.23 -27.93
N VAL A 198 26.10 -70.30 -28.15
CA VAL A 198 27.02 -69.16 -27.94
C VAL A 198 26.86 -68.10 -29.04
N LEU A 199 26.71 -68.53 -30.31
CA LEU A 199 26.43 -67.61 -31.42
C LEU A 199 25.07 -66.92 -31.24
N ALA A 200 24.02 -67.68 -30.87
CA ALA A 200 22.70 -67.11 -30.58
C ALA A 200 22.72 -66.16 -29.38
N LEU A 201 23.54 -66.46 -28.36
CA LEU A 201 23.74 -65.57 -27.21
C LEU A 201 24.44 -64.27 -27.61
N LEU A 202 25.51 -64.32 -28.40
CA LEU A 202 26.20 -63.12 -28.91
C LEU A 202 25.29 -62.26 -29.79
N GLU A 203 24.52 -62.87 -30.69
CA GLU A 203 23.52 -62.16 -31.48
C GLU A 203 22.43 -61.52 -30.62
N LYS A 204 22.02 -62.18 -29.54
CA LYS A 204 21.09 -61.61 -28.56
C LYS A 204 21.70 -60.39 -27.86
N ILE A 205 22.94 -60.50 -27.36
CA ILE A 205 23.62 -59.38 -26.69
C ILE A 205 23.81 -58.19 -27.65
N ILE A 206 24.12 -58.42 -28.92
CA ILE A 206 24.19 -57.37 -29.94
C ILE A 206 22.84 -56.65 -30.10
N ARG A 207 21.74 -57.42 -30.19
CA ARG A 207 20.39 -56.84 -30.26
C ARG A 207 20.04 -56.06 -28.99
N ASP A 208 20.37 -56.60 -27.82
CA ASP A 208 20.12 -55.96 -26.52
C ASP A 208 20.93 -54.66 -26.38
N ALA A 209 22.20 -54.64 -26.80
CA ALA A 209 23.04 -53.44 -26.83
C ALA A 209 22.53 -52.38 -27.82
N GLY A 210 22.04 -52.80 -28.99
CA GLY A 210 21.38 -51.90 -29.96
C GLY A 210 20.04 -51.36 -29.45
N ALA A 211 19.28 -52.15 -28.69
CA ALA A 211 18.08 -51.68 -28.01
C ALA A 211 18.41 -50.67 -26.90
N MET A 212 19.47 -50.92 -26.12
CA MET A 212 19.96 -50.02 -25.08
C MET A 212 20.45 -48.69 -25.65
N GLU A 213 21.18 -48.68 -26.78
CA GLU A 213 21.56 -47.44 -27.47
C GLU A 213 20.32 -46.60 -27.82
N LYS A 214 19.30 -47.23 -28.42
CA LYS A 214 18.06 -46.53 -28.79
C LYS A 214 17.32 -45.99 -27.57
N GLN A 215 17.29 -46.75 -26.48
CA GLN A 215 16.68 -46.33 -25.23
C GLN A 215 17.41 -45.10 -24.67
N VAL A 216 18.74 -45.18 -24.52
CA VAL A 216 19.57 -44.09 -23.99
C VAL A 216 19.45 -42.82 -24.82
N VAL A 217 19.39 -42.93 -26.16
CA VAL A 217 19.12 -41.79 -27.06
C VAL A 217 17.71 -41.22 -26.87
N GLY A 218 16.70 -42.07 -26.70
CA GLY A 218 15.33 -41.64 -26.44
C GLY A 218 15.17 -40.93 -25.09
N ASP A 219 15.82 -41.45 -24.07
CA ASP A 219 15.84 -40.90 -22.71
C ASP A 219 16.50 -39.52 -22.72
N GLU A 220 17.66 -39.37 -23.38
CA GLU A 220 18.36 -38.09 -23.54
C GLU A 220 17.52 -37.05 -24.30
N GLN A 221 16.86 -37.43 -25.40
CA GLN A 221 15.97 -36.53 -26.12
C GLN A 221 14.79 -36.06 -25.27
N SER A 222 14.29 -36.92 -24.39
CA SER A 222 13.19 -36.60 -23.48
C SER A 222 13.66 -35.65 -22.39
N ALA A 223 14.80 -35.95 -21.74
CA ALA A 223 15.43 -35.10 -20.74
C ALA A 223 15.76 -33.70 -21.29
N GLN A 224 16.30 -33.63 -22.51
CA GLN A 224 16.59 -32.36 -23.18
C GLN A 224 15.33 -31.52 -23.41
N LYS A 225 14.24 -32.14 -23.90
CA LYS A 225 12.95 -31.45 -24.10
C LYS A 225 12.36 -30.94 -22.79
N GLU A 226 12.40 -31.75 -21.74
CA GLU A 226 11.92 -31.35 -20.42
C GLU A 226 12.72 -30.18 -19.85
N TYR A 227 14.04 -30.19 -20.03
CA TYR A 227 14.91 -29.08 -19.64
C TYR A 227 14.61 -27.80 -20.43
N GLU A 228 14.48 -27.89 -21.76
CA GLU A 228 14.15 -26.75 -22.61
C GLU A 228 12.79 -26.13 -22.23
N ALA A 229 11.78 -26.97 -21.99
CA ALA A 229 10.48 -26.53 -21.51
C ALA A 229 10.58 -25.86 -20.13
N PHE A 230 11.30 -26.48 -19.19
CA PHE A 230 11.55 -25.91 -17.87
C PHE A 230 12.21 -24.53 -17.94
N VAL A 231 13.27 -24.37 -18.74
CA VAL A 231 13.98 -23.09 -18.90
C VAL A 231 13.07 -22.06 -19.55
N GLN A 232 12.30 -22.43 -20.56
CA GLN A 232 11.37 -21.52 -21.22
C GLN A 232 10.29 -21.03 -20.26
N ASP A 233 9.64 -21.94 -19.52
CA ASP A 233 8.57 -21.59 -18.59
C ASP A 233 9.08 -20.80 -17.39
N THR A 234 10.26 -21.14 -16.88
CA THR A 234 10.90 -20.40 -15.79
C THR A 234 11.28 -18.99 -16.24
N ASN A 235 11.81 -18.80 -17.44
CA ASN A 235 12.10 -17.48 -17.98
C ASN A 235 10.83 -16.64 -18.19
N ARG A 236 9.74 -17.25 -18.67
CA ARG A 236 8.42 -16.57 -18.75
C ARG A 236 7.93 -16.16 -17.36
N ALA A 237 8.06 -17.03 -16.36
CA ALA A 237 7.68 -16.72 -14.99
C ALA A 237 8.52 -15.57 -14.42
N ILE A 238 9.84 -15.56 -14.64
CA ILE A 238 10.74 -14.47 -14.25
C ILE A 238 10.31 -13.16 -14.91
N GLN A 239 10.06 -13.14 -16.22
CA GLN A 239 9.62 -11.94 -16.93
C GLN A 239 8.29 -11.39 -16.39
N SER A 240 7.32 -12.26 -16.14
CA SER A 240 6.03 -11.89 -15.54
C SER A 240 6.21 -11.27 -14.14
N LYS A 241 7.05 -11.89 -13.30
CA LYS A 241 7.36 -11.35 -11.96
C LYS A 241 8.11 -10.02 -12.03
N GLN A 242 9.04 -9.84 -12.98
CA GLN A 242 9.74 -8.57 -13.22
C GLN A 242 8.76 -7.45 -13.61
N GLN A 243 7.81 -7.73 -14.51
CA GLN A 243 6.74 -6.79 -14.83
C GLN A 243 5.89 -6.47 -13.59
N GLY A 244 5.57 -7.49 -12.79
CA GLY A 244 4.88 -7.32 -11.51
C GLY A 244 5.61 -6.37 -10.56
N ILE A 245 6.94 -6.48 -10.44
CA ILE A 245 7.77 -5.56 -9.66
C ILE A 245 7.65 -4.14 -10.19
N VAL A 246 7.78 -3.92 -11.51
CA VAL A 246 7.68 -2.58 -12.11
C VAL A 246 6.32 -1.96 -11.82
N HIS A 247 5.23 -2.69 -12.04
CA HIS A 247 3.88 -2.20 -11.77
C HIS A 247 3.66 -1.85 -10.30
N LYS A 248 4.10 -2.72 -9.38
CA LYS A 248 3.95 -2.48 -7.94
C LYS A 248 4.85 -1.36 -7.44
N SER A 249 6.06 -1.23 -7.97
CA SER A 249 6.95 -0.12 -7.66
C SER A 249 6.36 1.22 -8.12
N ASN A 250 5.76 1.27 -9.31
CA ASN A 250 5.09 2.47 -9.79
C ASN A 250 3.88 2.83 -8.92
N ALA A 251 3.05 1.85 -8.56
CA ALA A 251 1.92 2.06 -7.65
C ALA A 251 2.38 2.54 -6.28
N LYS A 252 3.49 2.00 -5.76
CA LYS A 252 4.11 2.43 -4.49
C LYS A 252 4.54 3.89 -4.58
N SER A 253 5.25 4.28 -5.64
CA SER A 253 5.68 5.67 -5.83
C SER A 253 4.50 6.65 -5.97
N GLN A 254 3.40 6.24 -6.60
CA GLN A 254 2.17 7.04 -6.65
C GLN A 254 1.55 7.21 -5.25
N ALA A 255 1.45 6.12 -4.49
CA ALA A 255 0.94 6.17 -3.12
C ALA A 255 1.82 7.03 -2.21
N GLU A 256 3.15 6.99 -2.38
CA GLU A 256 4.10 7.86 -1.67
C GLU A 256 3.89 9.34 -2.00
N GLN A 257 3.64 9.70 -3.27
CA GLN A 257 3.33 11.07 -3.67
C GLN A 257 2.00 11.55 -3.06
N GLU A 258 0.97 10.70 -3.09
CA GLU A 258 -0.31 11.01 -2.45
C GLU A 258 -0.18 11.16 -0.93
N LEU A 259 0.67 10.37 -0.29
CA LEU A 259 0.92 10.46 1.14
C LEU A 259 1.55 11.81 1.49
N VAL A 260 2.56 12.26 0.74
CA VAL A 260 3.18 13.57 0.96
C VAL A 260 2.14 14.70 0.82
N SER A 261 1.28 14.64 -0.21
CA SER A 261 0.19 15.61 -0.37
C SER A 261 -0.78 15.58 0.81
N ALA A 262 -1.16 14.38 1.29
CA ALA A 262 -2.04 14.24 2.44
C ALA A 262 -1.41 14.79 3.73
N GLU A 263 -0.10 14.62 3.91
CA GLU A 263 0.65 15.20 5.05
C GLU A 263 0.70 16.72 4.97
N ASP A 264 0.84 17.30 3.78
CA ASP A 264 0.74 18.75 3.54
C ASP A 264 -0.64 19.31 3.87
N ASP A 265 -1.69 18.60 3.46
CA ASP A 265 -3.08 18.96 3.75
C ASP A 265 -3.36 18.89 5.26
N ILE A 266 -2.84 17.87 5.97
CA ILE A 266 -2.95 17.77 7.44
C ILE A 266 -2.24 18.95 8.12
N ARG A 267 -1.05 19.34 7.65
CA ARG A 267 -0.31 20.48 8.19
C ARG A 267 -1.09 21.78 7.98
N SER A 268 -1.61 21.98 6.77
CA SER A 268 -2.40 23.16 6.41
C SER A 268 -3.67 23.26 7.23
N ALA A 269 -4.45 22.17 7.32
CA ALA A 269 -5.66 22.13 8.16
C ALA A 269 -5.35 22.36 9.65
N THR A 270 -4.21 21.89 10.14
CA THR A 270 -3.78 22.15 11.52
C THR A 270 -3.47 23.63 11.75
N ALA A 271 -2.77 24.29 10.85
CA ALA A 271 -2.47 25.72 10.94
C ALA A 271 -3.74 26.58 10.89
N GLU A 272 -4.72 26.20 10.06
CA GLU A 272 -6.02 26.86 10.01
C GLU A 272 -6.81 26.67 11.31
N LEU A 273 -6.80 25.46 11.88
CA LEU A 273 -7.42 25.19 13.18
C LEU A 273 -6.83 26.05 14.30
N ASP A 274 -5.51 26.22 14.33
CA ASP A 274 -4.84 27.07 15.31
C ASP A 274 -5.23 28.55 15.13
N THR A 275 -5.29 29.02 13.88
CA THR A 275 -5.71 30.38 13.54
C THR A 275 -7.17 30.64 13.94
N LEU A 276 -8.06 29.70 13.67
CA LEU A 276 -9.48 29.77 14.05
C LEU A 276 -9.67 29.66 15.57
N SER A 277 -8.82 28.91 16.26
CA SER A 277 -8.82 28.82 17.73
C SER A 277 -8.43 30.16 18.36
N ASN A 278 -7.39 30.81 17.83
CA ASN A 278 -6.98 32.15 18.25
C ASN A 278 -8.08 33.19 17.97
N THR A 279 -8.72 33.10 16.79
CA THR A 279 -9.84 33.96 16.41
C THR A 279 -11.04 33.76 17.34
N ALA A 280 -11.34 32.52 17.75
CA ALA A 280 -12.36 32.24 18.75
C ALA A 280 -12.06 32.95 20.09
N GLY A 281 -10.79 32.94 20.51
CA GLY A 281 -10.33 33.65 21.69
C GLY A 281 -10.51 35.17 21.58
N ALA A 282 -10.16 35.75 20.44
CA ALA A 282 -10.34 37.18 20.17
C ALA A 282 -11.83 37.57 20.15
N ILE A 283 -12.69 36.78 19.50
CA ILE A 283 -14.14 37.02 19.50
C ILE A 283 -14.69 36.99 20.93
N LYS A 284 -14.26 36.02 21.76
CA LYS A 284 -14.66 35.99 23.17
C LYS A 284 -14.24 37.25 23.91
N LEU A 285 -13.01 37.72 23.70
CA LEU A 285 -12.52 38.93 24.35
C LEU A 285 -13.34 40.18 23.95
N ASP A 286 -13.66 40.30 22.66
CA ASP A 286 -14.40 41.45 22.12
C ASP A 286 -15.89 41.41 22.51
N CYS A 287 -16.51 40.23 22.47
CA CYS A 287 -17.97 40.08 22.46
C CYS A 287 -18.56 39.57 23.78
N ASP A 288 -17.80 38.89 24.65
CA ASP A 288 -18.35 38.22 25.85
C ASP A 288 -19.07 39.22 26.76
N PHE A 289 -18.48 40.40 26.97
CA PHE A 289 -19.07 41.41 27.83
C PHE A 289 -20.40 41.91 27.25
N LEU A 290 -20.42 42.24 25.95
CA LEU A 290 -21.61 42.70 25.27
C LEU A 290 -22.72 41.64 25.34
N ILE A 291 -22.44 40.41 24.93
CA ILE A 291 -23.44 39.34 24.88
C ILE A 291 -24.00 39.03 26.27
N LYS A 292 -23.14 38.91 27.30
CA LYS A 292 -23.58 38.56 28.66
C LYS A 292 -24.40 39.67 29.32
N ASN A 293 -24.15 40.93 28.97
CA ASN A 293 -24.83 42.07 29.58
C ASN A 293 -25.90 42.70 28.68
N PHE A 294 -26.11 42.18 27.46
CA PHE A 294 -26.99 42.78 26.47
C PHE A 294 -28.40 43.02 26.99
N GLU A 295 -29.04 41.99 27.54
CA GLU A 295 -30.44 42.09 28.02
C GLU A 295 -30.59 43.11 29.14
N ILE A 296 -29.69 43.07 30.14
CA ILE A 296 -29.68 44.00 31.26
C ILE A 296 -29.46 45.44 30.78
N ARG A 297 -28.56 45.65 29.80
CA ARG A 297 -28.28 46.98 29.24
C ARG A 297 -29.42 47.50 28.37
N GLN A 298 -30.10 46.64 27.62
CA GLN A 298 -31.28 47.00 26.84
C GLN A 298 -32.42 47.41 27.77
N GLU A 299 -32.68 46.63 28.83
CA GLU A 299 -33.69 46.94 29.84
C GLU A 299 -33.39 48.26 30.57
N ALA A 300 -32.13 48.49 30.96
CA ALA A 300 -31.73 49.74 31.59
C ALA A 300 -32.00 50.95 30.67
N ARG A 301 -31.64 50.86 29.38
CA ARG A 301 -31.94 51.93 28.41
C ARG A 301 -33.44 52.11 28.17
N ASP A 302 -34.23 51.05 28.19
CA ASP A 302 -35.70 51.15 28.11
C ASP A 302 -36.27 51.92 29.30
N GLN A 303 -35.80 51.64 30.52
CA GLN A 303 -36.21 52.38 31.72
C GLN A 303 -35.78 53.85 31.67
N GLU A 304 -34.58 54.16 31.14
CA GLU A 304 -34.12 55.54 30.92
C GLU A 304 -35.01 56.28 29.92
N MET A 305 -35.31 55.63 28.79
CA MET A 305 -36.18 56.18 27.76
C MET A 305 -37.60 56.41 28.30
N GLU A 306 -38.18 55.45 29.02
CA GLU A 306 -39.50 55.61 29.64
C GLU A 306 -39.52 56.81 30.61
N ALA A 307 -38.50 56.95 31.46
CA ALA A 307 -38.39 58.08 32.36
C ALA A 307 -38.26 59.43 31.61
N LEU A 308 -37.51 59.46 30.50
CA LEU A 308 -37.39 60.64 29.65
C LEU A 308 -38.69 60.96 28.90
N GLU A 309 -39.47 59.94 28.50
CA GLU A 309 -40.80 60.14 27.92
C GLU A 309 -41.79 60.68 28.93
N GLN A 310 -41.78 60.17 30.17
CA GLN A 310 -42.55 60.73 31.29
C GLN A 310 -42.15 62.18 31.56
N ALA A 311 -40.85 62.49 31.57
CA ALA A 311 -40.33 63.86 31.70
C ALA A 311 -40.78 64.77 30.54
N ARG A 312 -40.78 64.26 29.29
CA ARG A 312 -41.28 64.97 28.10
C ARG A 312 -42.77 65.27 28.23
N ALA A 313 -43.57 64.31 28.71
CA ALA A 313 -45.01 64.48 28.93
C ALA A 313 -45.32 65.53 30.01
N ILE A 314 -44.59 65.50 31.14
CA ILE A 314 -44.68 66.54 32.19
C ILE A 314 -44.36 67.91 31.59
N LEU A 315 -43.29 68.03 30.81
CA LEU A 315 -42.91 69.28 30.15
C LEU A 315 -43.91 69.75 29.09
N ALA A 316 -44.62 68.84 28.42
CA ALA A 316 -45.70 69.17 27.49
C ALA A 316 -46.91 69.74 28.23
N GLY A 317 -47.29 69.16 29.37
CA GLY A 317 -48.32 69.70 30.26
C GLY A 317 -47.96 71.03 30.92
N MET A 318 -46.67 71.40 30.96
CA MET A 318 -46.16 72.66 31.51
C MET A 318 -46.23 73.89 30.56
N ARG A 319 -46.87 73.80 29.38
CA ARG A 319 -47.12 74.96 28.45
C ARG A 319 -48.65 75.10 28.29
N LEU A 320 -49.33 76.25 28.37
CA LEU A 320 -48.98 77.67 28.24
C LEU A 320 -49.85 78.49 29.23
N GLU A 321 -49.29 79.01 30.32
CA GLU A 321 -49.78 80.28 30.87
C GLU A 321 -48.77 81.33 30.42
N ALA A 322 -49.24 82.27 29.60
CA ALA A 322 -48.47 83.40 29.08
C ALA A 322 -48.06 84.33 30.23
#